data_AF-A0A7X9RZQ8-F1
#
_entry.id   AF-A0A7X9RZQ8-F1
#
_cell.length_a   1.000
_cell.length_b   1.000
_cell.length_c   1.000
_cell.angle_alpha   90.00
_cell.angle_beta   90.00
_cell.angle_gamma   90.00
#
_symmetry.space_group_name_H-M   'P 1'
#
loop_
_entity.id
_entity.type
_entity.pdbx_description
1 polymer ?
#
loop_
_entity_poly.entity_id
_entity_poly.type
_entity_poly.pdbx_seq_one_letter_code
_entity_poly.pdbx_strand_id
1 'polypeptide(L)'
;MKSLKQILVVALLTLFSVSSLFASTTDNEDNEIREIRETVENAATNDWAVYADAAEKCIQMQANLSEAYVWIEKSIEINENSKNLKIKGDYLALNGVNDMAVETYNQAILKAMAEGENIDALQRKVLRLSRR
;
A
#
# COMPACT_ATOMS: atom_id res chain seq x y z
N MET A 1 -2.05 60.60 -9.15
CA MET A 1 -2.18 59.38 -10.00
C MET A 1 -0.85 58.66 -10.30
N LYS A 2 0.33 59.22 -9.99
CA LYS A 2 1.63 58.56 -10.24
C LYS A 2 1.94 57.42 -9.23
N SER A 3 1.48 57.52 -7.98
CA SER A 3 1.71 56.52 -6.94
C SER A 3 0.84 55.25 -7.06
N LEU A 4 -0.39 55.37 -7.59
CA LEU A 4 -1.26 54.20 -7.80
C LEU A 4 -0.74 53.23 -8.87
N LYS A 5 -0.10 53.77 -9.92
CA LYS A 5 0.52 52.96 -10.99
C LYS A 5 1.75 52.21 -10.49
N GLN A 6 2.48 52.75 -9.51
CA GLN A 6 3.66 52.11 -8.92
C GLN A 6 3.29 50.99 -7.94
N ILE A 7 2.18 51.14 -7.20
CA ILE A 7 1.67 50.10 -6.30
C ILE A 7 1.13 48.88 -7.09
N LEU A 8 0.51 49.11 -8.25
CA LEU A 8 0.00 48.05 -9.12
C LEU A 8 1.12 47.20 -9.76
N VAL A 9 2.27 47.82 -10.08
CA VAL A 9 3.44 47.12 -10.64
C VAL A 9 4.13 46.22 -9.61
N VAL A 10 4.16 46.64 -8.33
CA VAL A 10 4.75 45.84 -7.26
C VAL A 10 3.86 44.65 -6.88
N ALA A 11 2.53 44.78 -6.93
CA ALA A 11 1.61 43.68 -6.69
C ALA A 11 1.68 42.57 -7.76
N LEU A 12 1.88 42.94 -9.03
CA LEU A 12 1.93 41.99 -10.15
C LEU A 12 3.22 41.15 -10.18
N LEU A 13 4.33 41.66 -9.62
CA LEU A 13 5.62 40.97 -9.56
C LEU A 13 5.71 39.89 -8.46
N THR A 14 4.77 39.87 -7.51
CA THR A 14 4.76 38.89 -6.41
C THR A 14 3.97 37.61 -6.72
N LEU A 15 3.28 37.55 -7.87
CA LEU A 15 2.45 36.40 -8.26
C LEU A 15 3.23 35.28 -8.98
N PHE A 16 4.54 35.44 -9.23
CA PHE A 16 5.34 34.49 -10.01
C PHE A 16 6.32 33.63 -9.21
N SER A 17 6.34 33.72 -7.87
CA SER A 17 7.38 33.07 -7.05
C SER A 17 6.95 31.80 -6.30
N VAL A 18 5.81 31.17 -6.63
CA VAL A 18 5.32 29.99 -5.88
C VAL A 18 5.27 28.66 -6.65
N SER A 19 5.78 28.58 -7.88
CA SER A 19 5.56 27.41 -8.75
C SER A 19 6.62 26.30 -8.71
N SER A 20 7.44 26.16 -7.66
CA SER A 20 8.60 25.23 -7.71
C SER A 20 8.71 24.17 -6.60
N LEU A 21 7.69 23.93 -5.78
CA LEU A 21 7.80 22.98 -4.64
C LEU A 21 7.17 21.59 -4.87
N PHE A 22 6.82 21.23 -6.10
CA PHE A 22 6.25 19.91 -6.44
C PHE A 22 7.19 19.04 -7.29
N ALA A 23 8.47 18.98 -6.93
CA ALA A 23 9.43 17.97 -7.41
C ALA A 23 9.99 17.26 -6.17
N SER A 24 10.08 15.94 -6.01
CA SER A 24 10.00 14.78 -6.92
C SER A 24 9.76 13.49 -6.10
N THR A 25 8.59 13.30 -5.48
CA THR A 25 8.29 12.01 -4.81
C THR A 25 7.96 10.91 -5.82
N THR A 26 7.39 11.27 -6.97
CA THR A 26 6.92 10.34 -8.01
C THR A 26 8.06 9.56 -8.68
N ASP A 27 9.20 10.21 -8.96
CA ASP A 27 10.35 9.54 -9.60
C ASP A 27 10.92 8.40 -8.74
N ASN A 28 10.84 8.53 -7.41
CA ASN A 28 11.32 7.49 -6.50
C ASN A 28 10.32 6.33 -6.39
N GLU A 29 9.02 6.65 -6.30
CA GLU A 29 7.95 5.65 -6.26
C GLU A 29 7.92 4.80 -7.53
N ASP A 30 8.05 5.43 -8.70
CA ASP A 30 8.06 4.74 -9.99
C ASP A 30 9.26 3.79 -10.15
N ASN A 31 10.43 4.19 -9.64
CA ASN A 31 11.62 3.32 -9.61
C ASN A 31 11.42 2.13 -8.68
N GLU A 32 10.86 2.34 -7.48
CA GLU A 32 10.60 1.28 -6.51
C GLU A 32 9.56 0.27 -7.04
N ILE A 33 8.49 0.74 -7.67
CA ILE A 33 7.50 -0.15 -8.31
C ILE A 33 8.13 -0.96 -9.45
N ARG A 34 9.03 -0.36 -10.24
CA ARG A 34 9.76 -1.09 -11.30
C ARG A 34 10.62 -2.22 -10.70
N GLU A 35 11.37 -1.94 -9.65
CA GLU A 35 12.21 -2.95 -8.97
C GLU A 35 11.37 -4.09 -8.37
N ILE A 36 10.19 -3.77 -7.82
CA ILE A 36 9.25 -4.78 -7.32
C ILE A 36 8.78 -5.69 -8.46
N ARG A 37 8.39 -5.12 -9.62
CA ARG A 37 7.99 -5.90 -10.80
C ARG A 37 9.12 -6.79 -11.30
N GLU A 38 10.34 -6.27 -11.40
CA GLU A 38 11.52 -7.05 -11.80
C GLU A 38 11.76 -8.24 -10.84
N THR A 39 11.54 -8.04 -9.54
CA THR A 39 11.64 -9.12 -8.55
C THR A 39 10.59 -10.21 -8.80
N VAL A 40 9.35 -9.81 -9.10
CA VAL A 40 8.25 -10.75 -9.41
C VAL A 40 8.48 -11.48 -10.73
N GLU A 41 8.96 -10.79 -11.77
CA GLU A 41 9.25 -11.39 -13.09
C GLU A 41 10.34 -12.46 -13.03
N ASN A 42 11.32 -12.29 -12.13
CA ASN A 42 12.41 -13.24 -11.92
C ASN A 42 12.10 -14.31 -10.85
N ALA A 43 10.93 -14.26 -10.21
CA ALA A 43 10.55 -15.21 -9.17
C ALA A 43 10.33 -16.61 -9.74
N ALA A 44 10.67 -17.64 -8.98
CA ALA A 44 10.25 -18.99 -9.32
C ALA A 44 8.71 -19.09 -9.27
N THR A 45 8.12 -19.93 -10.12
CA THR A 45 6.66 -20.05 -10.24
C THR A 45 5.96 -20.51 -8.96
N ASN A 46 6.70 -21.13 -8.04
CA ASN A 46 6.24 -21.59 -6.74
C ASN A 46 6.72 -20.71 -5.57
N ASP A 47 7.35 -19.57 -5.84
CA ASP A 47 7.84 -18.66 -4.81
C ASP A 47 6.72 -17.72 -4.32
N TRP A 48 5.80 -18.27 -3.53
CA TRP A 48 4.69 -17.51 -2.97
C TRP A 48 5.15 -16.27 -2.16
N ALA A 49 6.35 -16.33 -1.58
CA ALA A 49 6.85 -15.29 -0.67
C ALA A 49 7.20 -14.01 -1.43
N VAL A 50 7.81 -14.13 -2.62
CA VAL A 50 8.11 -12.98 -3.48
C VAL A 50 6.83 -12.23 -3.86
N TYR A 51 5.77 -12.95 -4.25
CA TYR A 51 4.48 -12.32 -4.57
C TYR A 51 3.83 -11.65 -3.34
N ALA A 52 3.91 -12.29 -2.17
CA ALA A 52 3.40 -11.70 -0.92
C ALA A 52 4.14 -10.41 -0.56
N ASP A 53 5.46 -10.41 -0.64
CA ASP A 53 6.31 -9.26 -0.29
C ASP A 53 6.12 -8.11 -1.28
N ALA A 54 5.97 -8.42 -2.57
CA ALA A 54 5.64 -7.44 -3.59
C ALA A 54 4.29 -6.75 -3.31
N ALA A 55 3.26 -7.54 -2.99
CA ALA A 55 1.96 -6.99 -2.62
C ALA A 55 2.03 -6.14 -1.34
N GLU A 56 2.74 -6.61 -0.30
CA GLU A 56 2.88 -5.88 0.96
C GLU A 56 3.55 -4.52 0.75
N LYS A 57 4.61 -4.44 -0.06
CA LYS A 57 5.27 -3.17 -0.40
C LYS A 57 4.31 -2.20 -1.09
N CYS A 58 3.59 -2.64 -2.12
CA CYS A 58 2.59 -1.79 -2.79
C CYS A 58 1.49 -1.29 -1.83
N ILE A 59 1.03 -2.15 -0.91
CA ILE A 59 0.04 -1.76 0.12
C ILE A 59 0.62 -0.73 1.10
N GLN A 60 1.87 -0.89 1.54
CA GLN A 60 2.55 0.05 2.43
C GLN A 60 2.75 1.42 1.77
N MET A 61 3.10 1.43 0.49
CA MET A 61 3.23 2.65 -0.32
C MET A 61 1.88 3.26 -0.70
N GLN A 62 0.77 2.52 -0.55
CA GLN A 62 -0.55 2.86 -1.08
C GLN A 62 -0.54 3.14 -2.59
N ALA A 63 0.37 2.46 -3.30
CA ALA A 63 0.63 2.63 -4.72
C ALA A 63 0.39 1.31 -5.45
N ASN A 64 -0.02 1.38 -6.71
CA ASN A 64 -0.17 0.20 -7.58
C ASN A 64 -1.04 -0.93 -6.97
N LEU A 65 -2.11 -0.55 -6.26
CA LEU A 65 -2.97 -1.47 -5.50
C LEU A 65 -3.62 -2.56 -6.37
N SER A 66 -3.87 -2.27 -7.65
CA SER A 66 -4.39 -3.27 -8.59
C SER A 66 -3.42 -4.44 -8.78
N GLU A 67 -2.12 -4.18 -8.92
CA GLU A 67 -1.11 -5.25 -9.03
C GLU A 67 -0.87 -5.92 -7.69
N ALA A 68 -0.92 -5.16 -6.58
CA ALA A 68 -0.83 -5.73 -5.24
C ALA A 68 -1.90 -6.82 -5.04
N TYR A 69 -3.12 -6.59 -5.53
CA TYR A 69 -4.20 -7.58 -5.48
C TYR A 69 -3.87 -8.83 -6.30
N VAL A 70 -3.38 -8.66 -7.53
CA VAL A 70 -3.01 -9.80 -8.41
C VAL A 70 -1.91 -10.64 -7.76
N TRP A 71 -0.88 -10.01 -7.21
CA TRP A 71 0.22 -10.72 -6.55
C TRP A 71 -0.21 -11.40 -5.26
N ILE A 72 -1.05 -10.77 -4.44
CA ILE A 72 -1.50 -11.45 -3.21
C ILE A 72 -2.39 -12.65 -3.50
N GLU A 73 -3.29 -12.57 -4.49
CA GLU A 73 -4.07 -13.73 -4.92
C GLU A 73 -3.17 -14.83 -5.48
N LYS A 74 -2.12 -14.47 -6.23
CA LYS A 74 -1.16 -15.45 -6.75
C LYS A 74 -0.39 -16.14 -5.63
N SER A 75 0.04 -15.39 -4.61
CA SER A 75 0.72 -15.94 -3.44
C SER A 75 -0.16 -16.95 -2.70
N ILE A 76 -1.43 -16.61 -2.49
CA ILE A 76 -2.42 -17.48 -1.83
C ILE A 76 -2.66 -18.74 -2.66
N GLU A 77 -2.77 -18.63 -3.98
CA GLU A 77 -2.94 -19.78 -4.89
C GLU A 77 -1.77 -20.76 -4.79
N ILE A 78 -0.53 -20.25 -4.72
CA ILE A 78 0.68 -21.08 -4.63
C ILE A 78 0.75 -21.79 -3.27
N ASN A 79 0.54 -21.05 -2.17
CA ASN A 79 0.63 -21.59 -0.82
C ASN A 79 -0.08 -20.68 0.20
N GLU A 80 -1.37 -20.91 0.43
CA GLU A 80 -2.15 -20.16 1.43
C GLU A 80 -1.65 -20.38 2.86
N ASN A 81 -1.18 -19.29 3.49
CA ASN A 81 -0.60 -19.27 4.83
C ASN A 81 -1.02 -18.02 5.62
N SER A 82 -0.62 -17.93 6.89
CA SER A 82 -1.01 -16.79 7.73
C SER A 82 -0.53 -15.43 7.17
N LYS A 83 0.68 -15.37 6.60
CA LYS A 83 1.30 -14.14 6.08
C LYS A 83 0.52 -13.58 4.89
N ASN A 84 0.22 -14.39 3.88
CA ASN A 84 -0.48 -13.87 2.70
C ASN A 84 -1.96 -13.54 3.00
N LEU A 85 -2.62 -14.28 3.89
CA LEU A 85 -3.95 -13.90 4.37
C LEU A 85 -3.93 -12.59 5.17
N LYS A 86 -2.94 -12.38 6.05
CA LYS A 86 -2.75 -11.10 6.75
C LYS A 86 -2.62 -9.94 5.75
N ILE A 87 -1.80 -10.09 4.72
CA ILE A 87 -1.58 -9.06 3.70
C ILE A 87 -2.87 -8.79 2.89
N LYS A 88 -3.64 -9.83 2.53
CA LYS A 88 -4.95 -9.66 1.89
C LYS A 88 -5.94 -8.93 2.80
N GLY A 89 -5.95 -9.24 4.09
CA GLY A 89 -6.73 -8.49 5.07
C GLY A 89 -6.33 -7.01 5.13
N ASP A 90 -5.02 -6.70 5.09
CA ASP A 90 -4.50 -5.33 5.04
C ASP A 90 -4.93 -4.59 3.77
N TYR A 91 -4.92 -5.26 2.63
CA TYR A 91 -5.46 -4.73 1.36
C TYR A 91 -6.96 -4.40 1.47
N LEU A 92 -7.77 -5.33 1.98
CA LEU A 92 -9.22 -5.15 2.11
C LEU A 92 -9.56 -4.01 3.07
N ALA A 93 -8.84 -3.92 4.19
CA ALA A 93 -9.00 -2.85 5.17
C ALA A 93 -8.65 -1.48 4.58
N LEU A 94 -7.55 -1.39 3.82
CA LEU A 94 -7.15 -0.16 3.12
C LEU A 94 -8.23 0.32 2.14
N ASN A 95 -8.89 -0.62 1.45
CA ASN A 95 -9.97 -0.32 0.50
C ASN A 95 -11.35 -0.15 1.16
N GLY A 96 -11.43 -0.12 2.50
CA GLY A 96 -12.66 0.13 3.24
C GLY A 96 -13.63 -1.06 3.32
N VAL A 97 -13.23 -2.24 2.84
CA VAL A 97 -14.06 -3.46 2.83
C VAL A 97 -13.86 -4.24 4.14
N ASN A 98 -14.21 -3.61 5.26
CA ASN A 98 -13.78 -4.03 6.60
C ASN A 98 -14.33 -5.40 7.03
N ASP A 99 -15.55 -5.74 6.64
CA ASP A 99 -16.15 -7.04 7.00
C ASP A 99 -15.36 -8.18 6.36
N MET A 100 -15.00 -8.04 5.08
CA MET A 100 -14.15 -9.00 4.38
C MET A 100 -12.72 -9.01 4.94
N ALA A 101 -12.20 -7.85 5.35
CA ALA A 101 -10.90 -7.78 6.01
C ALA A 101 -10.89 -8.54 7.33
N VAL A 102 -11.93 -8.38 8.17
CA VAL A 102 -12.09 -9.12 9.43
C VAL A 102 -12.16 -10.62 9.18
N GLU A 103 -12.97 -11.05 8.22
CA GLU A 103 -13.06 -12.47 7.85
C GLU A 103 -11.69 -13.03 7.43
N THR A 104 -10.98 -12.29 6.57
CA THR A 104 -9.66 -12.71 6.09
C THR A 104 -8.61 -12.74 7.21
N TYR A 105 -8.64 -11.78 8.14
CA TYR A 105 -7.77 -11.83 9.32
C TYR A 105 -8.10 -13.00 10.24
N ASN A 106 -9.37 -13.38 10.38
CA ASN A 106 -9.75 -14.57 11.14
C ASN A 106 -9.19 -15.84 10.50
N GLN A 107 -9.22 -15.95 9.17
CA GLN A 107 -8.55 -17.04 8.44
C GLN A 107 -7.04 -17.04 8.69
N ALA A 108 -6.40 -15.86 8.66
CA ALA A 108 -4.99 -15.72 8.98
C ALA A 108 -4.66 -16.17 10.42
N ILE A 109 -5.54 -15.86 11.40
CA ILE A 109 -5.39 -16.31 12.80
C ILE A 109 -5.41 -17.83 12.87
N LEU A 110 -6.36 -18.49 12.21
CA LEU A 110 -6.45 -19.95 12.21
C LEU A 110 -5.20 -20.61 11.62
N LYS A 111 -4.65 -20.05 10.54
CA LYS A 111 -3.39 -20.52 9.95
C LYS A 111 -2.20 -20.27 10.86
N ALA A 112 -2.08 -19.07 11.43
CA ALA A 112 -1.00 -18.72 12.35
C ALA A 112 -1.00 -19.63 13.59
N MET A 113 -2.17 -19.99 14.13
CA MET A 113 -2.27 -20.94 15.24
C MET A 113 -1.78 -22.34 14.85
N ALA A 114 -2.09 -22.81 13.64
CA ALA A 114 -1.62 -24.09 13.12
C ALA A 114 -0.11 -24.08 12.83
N GLU A 115 0.44 -22.93 12.44
CA GLU A 115 1.86 -22.69 12.20
C GLU A 115 2.66 -22.47 13.51
N GLY A 116 1.97 -22.30 14.64
CA GLY A 116 2.59 -22.02 15.93
C GLY A 116 3.07 -20.57 16.11
N GLU A 117 2.53 -19.65 15.30
CA GLU A 117 2.88 -18.22 15.33
C GLU A 117 2.04 -17.42 16.36
N ASN A 118 2.57 -16.26 16.78
CA ASN A 118 1.85 -15.33 17.65
C ASN A 118 0.72 -14.61 16.88
N ILE A 119 -0.49 -14.64 17.43
CA ILE A 119 -1.69 -14.07 16.78
C ILE A 119 -2.10 -12.69 17.29
N ASP A 120 -1.38 -12.10 18.24
CA ASP A 120 -1.81 -10.88 18.93
C ASP A 120 -1.94 -9.70 17.97
N ALA A 121 -1.04 -9.62 16.97
CA ALA A 121 -1.09 -8.57 15.95
C ALA A 121 -2.35 -8.68 15.07
N LEU A 122 -2.74 -9.90 14.70
CA LEU A 122 -3.94 -10.16 13.92
C LEU A 122 -5.21 -9.88 14.73
N GLN A 123 -5.26 -10.32 15.99
CA GLN A 123 -6.37 -10.03 16.90
C GLN A 123 -6.57 -8.51 17.08
N ARG A 124 -5.49 -7.74 17.22
CA ARG A 124 -5.58 -6.27 17.28
C ARG A 124 -6.16 -5.67 16.01
N LYS A 125 -5.82 -6.20 14.82
CA LYS A 125 -6.38 -5.74 13.54
C LYS A 125 -7.89 -6.01 13.49
N VAL A 126 -8.34 -7.21 13.87
CA VAL A 126 -9.77 -7.57 13.96
C VAL A 126 -10.52 -6.64 14.93
N LEU A 127 -10.00 -6.46 16.14
CA LEU A 127 -10.62 -5.61 17.17
C LEU A 127 -10.72 -4.15 16.71
N ARG A 128 -9.70 -3.63 16.01
CA ARG A 128 -9.72 -2.26 15.48
C ARG A 128 -10.85 -2.05 14.47
N LEU A 129 -11.12 -3.05 13.62
CA LEU A 129 -12.16 -2.94 12.60
C LEU A 129 -13.57 -3.24 13.11
N SER A 130 -13.69 -4.05 14.17
CA SER A 130 -14.98 -4.48 14.74
C SER A 130 -15.60 -3.48 15.71
N ARG A 131 -14.88 -2.42 16.11
CA ARG A 131 -15.33 -1.39 17.08
C ARG A 131 -16.22 -0.30 16.46
N ARG A 132 -16.93 -0.60 15.37
CA ARG A 132 -17.78 0.37 14.65
C ARG A 132 -19.17 0.44 15.23
#